data_AF-A0A8D0WE22-F1
#
_entry.id   AF-A0A8D0WE22-F1
#
_cell.length_a   1.000
_cell.length_b   1.000
_cell.length_c   1.000
_cell.angle_alpha   90.00
_cell.angle_beta   90.00
_cell.angle_gamma   90.00
#
_symmetry.space_group_name_H-M   'P 1'
#
loop_
_entity.id
_entity.type
_entity.pdbx_description
1 polymer ?
#
loop_
_entity_poly.entity_id
_entity_poly.type
_entity_poly.pdbx_seq_one_letter_code
_entity_poly.pdbx_strand_id
1 'polypeptide(L)'
;MIWLFQSLTLVFCLDPGRLGNLQVVTLTERSRNETCVIHLTCSVEDPNDNVSFSWQVSGSMLPSEANLTVSWDPKNFRDETYMCIAENPVSNASSSVSVQSLCKGVINAKNVHLDTRWIIMVVPLICIVIFACLCVRRKKLAGFLSSYLLLLQDSRDVESGASIRCCLGVPIMTQR
;
A
#
# COMPACT_ATOMS: atom_id res chain seq x y z
N MET A 1 31.62 -9.22 68.65
CA MET A 1 32.14 -9.67 67.34
C MET A 1 31.16 -10.53 66.53
N ILE A 2 29.97 -10.88 67.05
CA ILE A 2 28.97 -11.69 66.32
C ILE A 2 28.15 -10.85 65.31
N TRP A 3 27.96 -9.56 65.59
CA TRP A 3 27.22 -8.62 64.73
C TRP A 3 27.88 -8.30 63.39
N LEU A 4 29.20 -8.47 63.25
CA LEU A 4 29.93 -8.24 62.00
C LEU A 4 29.70 -9.36 60.97
N PHE A 5 29.56 -10.60 61.42
CA PHE A 5 29.28 -11.74 60.53
C PHE A 5 27.84 -11.74 60.00
N GLN A 6 26.89 -11.30 60.82
CA GLN A 6 25.48 -11.20 60.41
C GLN A 6 25.23 -10.06 59.42
N SER A 7 26.04 -9.00 59.50
CA SER A 7 26.07 -7.91 58.50
C SER A 7 26.67 -8.37 57.17
N LEU A 8 27.77 -9.12 57.18
CA LEU A 8 28.37 -9.65 55.94
C LEU A 8 27.42 -10.58 55.17
N THR A 9 26.64 -11.43 55.86
CA THR A 9 25.67 -12.32 55.21
C THR A 9 24.49 -11.59 54.55
N LEU A 10 24.15 -10.38 55.01
CA LEU A 10 23.11 -9.55 54.38
C LEU A 10 23.62 -8.85 53.10
N VAL A 11 24.93 -8.62 52.99
CA VAL A 11 25.56 -7.94 51.84
C VAL A 11 25.59 -8.84 50.60
N PHE A 12 25.79 -10.15 50.74
CA PHE A 12 25.83 -11.09 49.60
C PHE A 12 24.47 -11.42 48.97
N CYS A 13 23.35 -10.97 49.54
CA CYS A 13 22.01 -11.20 48.99
C CYS A 13 21.52 -10.07 48.06
N LEU A 14 22.28 -8.98 47.95
CA LEU A 14 21.95 -7.81 47.11
C LEU A 14 22.76 -7.76 45.82
N ASP A 15 23.56 -8.78 45.52
CA ASP A 15 24.27 -8.83 44.25
C ASP A 15 23.27 -8.94 43.09
N PRO A 16 23.36 -8.05 42.08
CA PRO A 16 22.45 -8.08 40.95
C PRO A 16 22.52 -9.42 40.22
N GLY A 17 21.38 -10.07 40.01
CA GLY A 17 21.31 -11.27 39.17
C GLY A 17 21.75 -11.00 37.73
N ARG A 18 22.00 -12.07 36.95
CA ARG A 18 22.20 -11.95 35.50
C ARG A 18 20.97 -11.32 34.83
N LEU A 19 21.17 -10.53 33.77
CA LEU A 19 20.05 -9.96 33.01
C LEU A 19 19.14 -11.05 32.45
N GLY A 20 17.84 -10.79 32.51
CA GLY A 20 16.83 -11.55 31.80
C GLY A 20 16.84 -11.27 30.29
N ASN A 21 15.79 -11.68 29.59
CA ASN A 21 15.68 -11.46 28.16
C ASN A 21 15.47 -9.96 27.84
N LEU A 22 16.13 -9.48 26.79
CA LEU A 22 16.02 -8.11 26.33
C LEU A 22 14.90 -7.99 25.30
N GLN A 23 13.95 -7.09 25.56
CA GLN A 23 12.81 -6.83 24.69
C GLN A 23 12.88 -5.42 24.10
N VAL A 24 12.77 -5.33 22.77
CA VAL A 24 12.71 -4.07 22.05
C VAL A 24 11.31 -3.86 21.49
N VAL A 25 10.61 -2.87 22.02
CA VAL A 25 9.30 -2.42 21.53
C VAL A 25 9.52 -1.37 20.45
N THR A 26 8.83 -1.51 19.33
CA THR A 26 8.98 -0.61 18.17
C THR A 26 7.62 -0.02 17.79
N LEU A 27 7.55 1.30 17.71
CA LEU A 27 6.36 2.03 17.27
C LEU A 27 6.74 2.89 16.06
N THR A 28 6.05 2.67 14.95
CA THR A 28 6.34 3.37 13.70
C THR A 28 5.19 4.27 13.29
N GLU A 29 5.49 5.54 13.07
CA GLU A 29 4.56 6.54 12.54
C GLU A 29 5.09 7.10 11.22
N ARG A 30 4.19 7.50 10.33
CA ARG A 30 4.58 8.24 9.12
C ARG A 30 4.35 9.73 9.35
N SER A 31 5.44 10.49 9.23
CA SER A 31 5.42 11.95 9.25
C SER A 31 4.78 12.53 7.98
N ARG A 32 4.38 13.80 8.05
CA ARG A 32 3.87 14.57 6.90
C ARG A 32 4.90 14.74 5.79
N ASN A 33 6.19 14.73 6.13
CA ASN A 33 7.29 14.94 5.18
C ASN A 33 7.69 13.64 4.44
N GLU A 34 6.80 12.65 4.36
CA GLU A 34 7.07 11.31 3.81
C GLU A 34 8.12 10.48 4.56
N THR A 35 8.68 11.03 5.64
CA THR A 35 9.61 10.33 6.52
C THR A 35 8.89 9.38 7.47
N CYS A 36 9.57 8.32 7.87
CA CYS A 36 9.12 7.33 8.84
C CYS A 36 9.75 7.67 10.18
N VAL A 37 8.92 8.00 11.18
CA VAL A 37 9.34 8.24 12.56
C VAL A 37 9.20 6.93 13.32
N ILE A 38 10.24 6.54 14.05
CA ILE A 38 10.30 5.29 14.78
C ILE A 38 10.63 5.62 16.23
N HIS A 39 9.79 5.17 17.14
CA HIS A 39 10.07 5.15 18.57
C HIS A 39 10.52 3.75 18.95
N LEU A 40 11.76 3.65 19.40
CA LEU A 40 12.39 2.44 19.88
C LEU A 40 12.43 2.51 21.41
N THR A 41 11.90 1.50 22.08
CA THR A 41 11.95 1.39 23.53
C THR A 41 12.59 0.06 23.89
N CYS A 42 13.67 0.12 24.64
CA CYS A 42 14.37 -1.05 25.13
C CYS A 42 14.00 -1.34 26.58
N SER A 43 13.73 -2.61 26.88
CA SER A 43 13.29 -3.08 28.18
C SER A 43 13.86 -4.47 28.47
N VAL A 44 13.87 -4.86 29.74
CA VAL A 44 14.28 -6.19 30.21
C VAL A 44 13.12 -6.77 31.00
N GLU A 45 12.92 -8.08 30.92
CA GLU A 45 11.80 -8.79 31.54
C GLU A 45 11.70 -8.56 33.06
N ASP A 46 12.85 -8.52 33.75
CA ASP A 46 12.96 -8.20 35.18
C ASP A 46 13.97 -7.04 35.37
N PRO A 47 13.51 -5.77 35.28
CA PRO A 47 14.41 -4.64 35.43
C PRO A 47 14.84 -4.51 36.90
N ASN A 48 16.12 -4.71 37.16
CA ASN A 48 16.73 -4.32 38.43
C ASN A 48 17.16 -2.83 38.33
N ASP A 49 17.24 -2.12 39.45
CA ASP A 49 17.60 -0.69 39.48
C ASP A 49 19.00 -0.39 38.91
N ASN A 50 19.83 -1.42 38.77
CA ASN A 50 21.22 -1.33 38.35
C ASN A 50 21.45 -1.60 36.86
N VAL A 51 20.41 -1.53 36.03
CA VAL A 51 20.50 -1.73 34.58
C VAL A 51 20.61 -0.39 33.86
N SER A 52 21.67 -0.24 33.06
CA SER A 52 21.83 0.89 32.13
C SER A 52 21.43 0.47 30.72
N PHE A 53 20.79 1.40 29.99
CA PHE A 53 20.42 1.21 28.59
C PHE A 53 21.23 2.14 27.71
N SER A 54 21.67 1.64 26.57
CA SER A 54 22.35 2.44 25.56
C SER A 54 22.01 1.94 24.16
N TRP A 55 22.16 2.83 23.18
CA TRP A 55 21.94 2.51 21.78
C TRP A 55 23.24 2.63 21.00
N GLN A 56 23.45 1.73 20.05
CA GLN A 56 24.54 1.78 19.10
C GLN A 56 23.99 1.77 17.67
N VAL A 57 24.50 2.65 16.82
CA VAL A 57 24.17 2.70 15.39
C VAL A 57 25.44 2.76 14.57
N SER A 58 25.63 1.86 13.59
CA SER A 58 26.79 1.90 12.68
C SER A 58 28.16 2.07 13.38
N GLY A 59 28.29 1.55 14.60
CA GLY A 59 29.50 1.66 15.43
C GLY A 59 29.58 2.90 16.34
N SER A 60 28.73 3.91 16.17
CA SER A 60 28.64 5.06 17.09
C SER A 60 27.68 4.76 18.24
N MET A 61 28.08 5.15 19.45
CA MET A 61 27.27 5.02 20.65
C MET A 61 26.45 6.30 20.87
N LEU A 62 25.16 6.11 21.11
CA LEU A 62 24.20 7.17 21.42
C LEU A 62 24.10 7.36 22.94
N PRO A 63 23.45 8.44 23.41
CA PRO A 63 23.21 8.68 24.82
C PRO A 63 22.57 7.47 25.53
N SER A 64 22.85 7.35 26.83
CA SER A 64 22.30 6.29 27.67
C SER A 64 20.82 6.54 27.96
N GLU A 65 19.97 6.18 27.02
CA GLU A 65 18.51 6.29 27.12
C GLU A 65 17.85 4.97 26.73
N ALA A 66 16.81 4.56 27.47
CA ALA A 66 16.01 3.39 27.12
C ALA A 66 15.12 3.64 25.89
N ASN A 67 14.72 4.90 25.68
CA ASN A 67 13.86 5.34 24.59
C ASN A 67 14.67 6.12 23.56
N LEU A 68 14.50 5.81 22.30
CA LEU A 68 15.15 6.51 21.20
C LEU A 68 14.12 6.81 20.11
N THR A 69 14.07 8.07 19.68
CA THR A 69 13.23 8.49 18.55
C THR A 69 14.11 8.76 17.34
N VAL A 70 13.82 8.09 16.24
CA VAL A 70 14.58 8.15 14.99
C VAL A 70 13.67 8.59 13.86
N SER A 71 14.13 9.50 13.00
CA SER A 71 13.46 9.82 11.74
C SER A 71 14.25 9.23 10.57
N TRP A 72 13.65 8.29 9.86
CA TRP A 72 14.23 7.69 8.68
C TRP A 72 13.53 8.17 7.41
N ASP A 73 14.30 8.59 6.42
CA ASP A 73 13.80 9.01 5.12
C ASP A 73 13.92 7.86 4.12
N PRO A 74 12.83 7.39 3.50
CA PRO A 74 12.89 6.36 2.45
C PRO A 74 13.68 6.74 1.21
N LYS A 75 13.95 8.03 0.98
CA LYS A 75 14.84 8.50 -0.10
C LYS A 75 16.30 8.21 0.22
N ASN A 76 16.63 7.99 1.49
CA ASN A 76 17.98 7.68 1.94
C ASN A 76 18.15 6.16 1.90
N PHE A 77 18.92 5.65 0.92
CA PHE A 77 19.16 4.22 0.72
C PHE A 77 20.07 3.56 1.78
N ARG A 78 20.34 4.26 2.90
CA ARG A 78 21.17 3.73 3.98
C ARG A 78 20.31 2.88 4.92
N ASP A 79 20.68 1.61 4.97
CA ASP A 79 20.11 0.66 5.92
C ASP A 79 20.83 0.79 7.25
N GLU A 80 20.15 1.43 8.19
CA GLU A 80 20.63 1.61 9.55
C GLU A 80 20.07 0.51 10.45
N THR A 81 20.97 -0.10 11.23
CA THR A 81 20.61 -1.08 12.26
C THR A 81 20.91 -0.46 13.61
N TYR A 82 19.88 -0.36 14.44
CA TYR A 82 19.97 0.15 15.79
C TYR A 82 20.07 -1.05 16.73
N MET A 83 21.06 -1.02 17.60
CA MET A 83 21.29 -2.07 18.58
C MET A 83 21.10 -1.49 19.98
N CYS A 84 20.15 -2.04 20.73
CA CYS A 84 20.05 -1.76 22.15
C CYS A 84 21.05 -2.63 22.90
N ILE A 85 21.73 -2.04 23.87
CA ILE A 85 22.60 -2.72 24.81
C ILE A 85 22.09 -2.41 26.22
N ALA A 86 21.74 -3.44 26.98
CA ALA A 86 21.49 -3.34 28.41
C ALA A 86 22.65 -3.94 29.19
N GLU A 87 23.13 -3.21 30.19
CA GLU A 87 24.29 -3.58 30.98
C GLU A 87 23.96 -3.49 32.47
N ASN A 88 24.45 -4.47 33.22
CA ASN A 88 24.43 -4.54 34.67
C ASN A 88 25.83 -4.98 35.11
N PRO A 89 26.35 -4.60 36.29
CA PRO A 89 27.65 -5.06 36.81
C PRO A 89 27.96 -6.56 36.70
N VAL A 90 26.95 -7.43 36.53
CA VAL A 90 27.13 -8.88 36.39
C VAL A 90 27.06 -9.39 34.95
N SER A 91 26.38 -8.71 34.03
CA SER A 91 26.23 -9.20 32.64
C SER A 91 25.80 -8.11 31.66
N ASN A 92 25.93 -8.40 30.36
CA ASN A 92 25.42 -7.57 29.27
C ASN A 92 24.47 -8.36 28.36
N ALA A 93 23.51 -7.65 27.76
CA ALA A 93 22.60 -8.18 26.76
C ALA A 93 22.45 -7.17 25.62
N SER A 94 22.32 -7.64 24.39
CA SER A 94 22.09 -6.78 23.23
C SER A 94 21.05 -7.35 22.28
N SER A 95 20.33 -6.45 21.60
CA SER A 95 19.35 -6.81 20.58
C SER A 95 19.34 -5.77 19.47
N SER A 96 19.27 -6.24 18.22
CA SER A 96 19.37 -5.40 17.03
C SER A 96 18.05 -5.33 16.27
N VAL A 97 17.79 -4.16 15.69
CA VAL A 97 16.57 -3.86 14.94
C VAL A 97 16.93 -3.07 13.69
N SER A 98 16.40 -3.51 12.54
CA SER A 98 16.57 -2.82 11.26
C SER A 98 15.47 -1.78 11.05
N VAL A 99 15.87 -0.53 10.81
CA VAL A 99 14.94 0.59 10.57
C VAL A 99 14.21 0.45 9.23
N GLN A 100 14.93 -0.05 8.22
CA GLN A 100 14.37 -0.22 6.88
C GLN A 100 13.24 -1.26 6.87
N SER A 101 13.39 -2.37 7.59
CA SER A 101 12.35 -3.41 7.65
C SER A 101 11.09 -2.90 8.36
N LEU A 102 11.25 -2.14 9.44
CA LEU A 102 10.14 -1.49 10.16
C LEU A 102 9.37 -0.51 9.27
N CYS A 103 10.08 0.36 8.55
CA CYS A 103 9.45 1.40 7.74
C CYS A 103 8.85 0.90 6.42
N LYS A 104 9.38 -0.17 5.82
CA LYS A 104 8.81 -0.78 4.60
C LYS A 104 7.33 -1.14 4.79
N GLY A 105 6.95 -1.69 5.94
CA GLY A 105 5.56 -2.05 6.25
C GLY A 105 4.61 -0.84 6.24
N VAL A 106 4.98 0.23 6.93
CA VAL A 106 4.17 1.46 7.04
C VAL A 106 4.08 2.20 5.71
N ILE A 107 5.16 2.20 4.93
CA ILE A 107 5.23 2.89 3.65
C ILE A 107 4.30 2.22 2.65
N ASN A 108 4.46 0.90 2.49
CA ASN A 108 3.71 0.10 1.54
C ASN A 108 2.21 0.09 1.86
N ALA A 109 1.84 -0.04 3.14
CA ALA A 109 0.43 -0.07 3.55
C ALA A 109 -0.37 1.15 3.08
N LYS A 110 0.17 2.38 3.21
CA LYS A 110 -0.55 3.58 2.73
C LYS A 110 -0.47 3.75 1.22
N ASN A 111 0.64 3.37 0.59
CA ASN A 111 0.77 3.45 -0.88
C ASN A 111 -0.28 2.54 -1.54
N VAL A 112 -0.43 1.31 -1.04
CA VAL A 112 -1.49 0.39 -1.46
C VAL A 112 -2.88 1.00 -1.24
N HIS A 113 -3.12 1.63 -0.09
CA HIS A 113 -4.40 2.28 0.19
C HIS A 113 -4.72 3.46 -0.75
N LEU A 114 -3.73 4.32 -1.04
CA LEU A 114 -3.90 5.45 -1.97
C LEU A 114 -4.10 4.98 -3.40
N ASP A 115 -3.30 4.01 -3.84
CA ASP A 115 -3.39 3.42 -5.18
C ASP A 115 -4.72 2.71 -5.39
N THR A 116 -5.13 1.87 -4.42
CA THR A 116 -6.44 1.21 -4.45
C THR A 116 -7.58 2.21 -4.51
N ARG A 117 -7.53 3.29 -3.71
CA ARG A 117 -8.56 4.34 -3.75
C ARG A 117 -8.59 5.08 -5.09
N TRP A 118 -7.43 5.36 -5.68
CA TRP A 118 -7.34 6.04 -6.97
C TRP A 118 -7.85 5.14 -8.11
N ILE A 119 -7.47 3.86 -8.11
CA ILE A 119 -7.96 2.85 -9.05
C ILE A 119 -9.48 2.74 -8.98
N ILE A 120 -10.07 2.64 -7.78
CA ILE A 120 -11.53 2.53 -7.60
C ILE A 120 -12.28 3.74 -8.17
N MET A 121 -11.68 4.95 -8.12
CA MET A 121 -12.31 6.16 -8.65
C MET A 121 -12.13 6.31 -10.16
N VAL A 122 -10.95 6.01 -10.67
CA VAL A 122 -10.56 6.27 -12.07
C VAL A 122 -11.12 5.22 -13.03
N VAL A 123 -11.07 3.94 -12.66
CA VAL A 123 -11.54 2.82 -13.49
C VAL A 123 -13.03 2.97 -13.90
N PRO A 124 -14.00 3.20 -12.99
CA PRO A 124 -15.40 3.33 -13.38
C PRO A 124 -15.66 4.56 -14.26
N LEU A 125 -14.96 5.66 -14.02
CA LEU A 125 -15.03 6.87 -14.85
C LEU A 125 -14.62 6.58 -16.30
N ILE A 126 -13.51 5.86 -16.47
CA ILE A 126 -13.05 5.40 -17.80
C ILE A 126 -14.08 4.46 -18.43
N CYS A 127 -14.61 3.49 -17.67
CA CYS A 127 -15.64 2.57 -18.15
C CYS A 127 -16.91 3.30 -18.64
N ILE A 128 -17.37 4.33 -17.91
CA ILE A 128 -18.53 5.14 -18.28
C ILE A 128 -18.27 5.88 -19.60
N VAL A 129 -17.09 6.48 -19.75
CA VAL A 129 -16.72 7.20 -20.99
C VAL A 129 -16.67 6.25 -22.18
N ILE A 130 -16.05 5.07 -22.02
CA ILE A 130 -16.00 4.05 -23.08
C ILE A 130 -17.42 3.61 -23.45
N PHE A 131 -18.27 3.32 -22.47
CA PHE A 131 -19.65 2.90 -22.70
C PHE A 131 -20.47 3.97 -23.44
N ALA A 132 -20.35 5.23 -23.03
CA ALA A 132 -21.00 6.36 -23.70
C ALA A 132 -20.50 6.51 -25.15
N CYS A 133 -19.19 6.42 -25.38
CA CYS A 133 -18.60 6.46 -26.73
C CYS A 133 -19.12 5.33 -27.61
N LEU A 134 -19.19 4.09 -27.10
CA LEU A 134 -19.75 2.95 -27.82
C LEU A 134 -21.23 3.17 -28.14
N CYS A 135 -22.02 3.70 -27.20
CA CYS A 135 -23.43 4.01 -27.41
C CYS A 135 -23.63 5.05 -28.52
N VAL A 136 -22.82 6.11 -28.55
CA VAL A 136 -22.86 7.13 -29.62
C VAL A 136 -22.46 6.54 -30.96
N ARG A 137 -21.42 5.70 -31.02
CA ARG A 137 -21.01 5.02 -32.26
C ARG A 137 -22.08 4.06 -32.78
N ARG A 138 -22.74 3.31 -31.89
CA ARG A 138 -23.86 2.42 -32.24
C ARG A 138 -25.05 3.21 -32.78
N LYS A 139 -25.40 4.34 -32.17
CA LYS A 139 -26.45 5.24 -32.68
C LYS A 139 -26.11 5.80 -34.07
N LYS A 140 -24.85 6.21 -34.29
CA LYS A 140 -24.38 6.72 -35.59
C LYS A 140 -24.42 5.65 -36.69
N LEU A 141 -24.06 4.40 -36.36
CA LEU A 141 -24.09 3.28 -37.31
C LEU A 141 -25.53 2.82 -37.61
N ALA A 142 -26.41 2.77 -36.60
CA ALA A 142 -27.83 2.45 -36.79
C ALA A 142 -28.55 3.52 -37.62
N GLY A 143 -28.24 4.80 -37.41
CA GLY A 143 -28.74 5.90 -38.25
C GLY A 143 -28.27 5.78 -39.70
N PHE A 144 -26.98 5.48 -39.92
CA PHE A 144 -26.42 5.32 -41.27
C PHE A 144 -27.01 4.11 -42.02
N LEU A 145 -27.16 2.96 -41.34
CA LEU A 145 -27.78 1.76 -41.91
C LEU A 145 -29.26 1.95 -42.19
N SER A 146 -29.99 2.69 -41.34
CA SER A 146 -31.39 3.04 -41.56
C SER A 146 -31.56 3.95 -42.78
N SER A 147 -30.68 4.94 -42.98
CA SER A 147 -30.68 5.79 -44.18
C SER A 147 -30.41 5.00 -45.45
N TYR A 148 -29.47 4.05 -45.41
CA TYR A 148 -29.12 3.22 -46.57
C TYR A 148 -30.21 2.19 -46.92
N LEU A 149 -30.89 1.62 -45.91
CA LEU A 149 -32.04 0.73 -46.09
C LEU A 149 -33.24 1.46 -46.71
N LEU A 150 -33.49 2.72 -46.34
CA LEU A 150 -34.55 3.53 -46.97
C LEU A 150 -34.25 3.82 -48.44
N LEU A 151 -32.99 4.06 -48.82
CA LEU A 151 -32.60 4.23 -50.23
C LEU A 151 -32.71 2.94 -51.05
N LEU A 152 -32.42 1.78 -50.45
CA LEU A 152 -32.62 0.47 -51.10
C LEU A 152 -34.10 0.07 -51.20
N GLN A 153 -34.95 0.58 -50.31
CA GLN A 153 -36.40 0.42 -50.38
C GLN A 153 -36.95 1.29 -51.53
N ASP A 154 -36.54 2.56 -51.59
CA ASP A 154 -36.89 3.51 -52.66
C ASP A 154 -36.47 2.99 -54.05
N SER A 155 -35.26 2.45 -54.19
CA SER A 155 -34.81 1.85 -55.45
C SER A 155 -35.61 0.59 -55.85
N ARG A 156 -36.11 -0.20 -54.90
CA ARG A 156 -36.96 -1.38 -55.17
C ARG A 156 -38.39 -1.00 -55.54
N ASP A 157 -38.92 0.09 -54.98
CA ASP A 157 -40.23 0.62 -55.30
C ASP A 157 -40.26 1.30 -56.69
N VAL A 158 -39.15 1.94 -57.10
CA VAL A 158 -38.96 2.45 -58.48
C VAL A 158 -38.90 1.32 -59.51
N GLU A 159 -38.24 0.20 -59.21
CA GLU A 159 -38.16 -0.96 -60.11
C GLU A 159 -39.51 -1.70 -60.21
N SER A 160 -40.30 -1.75 -59.12
CA SER A 160 -41.65 -2.33 -59.13
C SER A 160 -42.71 -1.41 -59.76
N GLY A 161 -42.55 -0.08 -59.65
CA GLY A 161 -43.45 0.92 -60.25
C GLY A 161 -43.29 1.09 -61.76
N ALA A 162 -42.12 0.72 -62.32
CA ALA A 162 -41.88 0.71 -63.77
C ALA A 162 -42.53 -0.50 -64.49
N SER A 163 -42.87 -1.57 -63.75
CA SER A 163 -43.45 -2.79 -64.34
C SER A 163 -44.96 -2.67 -64.67
N ILE A 164 -45.67 -1.68 -64.12
CA ILE A 164 -47.15 -1.59 -64.23
C ILE A 164 -47.62 -0.69 -65.40
N ARG A 165 -46.71 -0.04 -66.16
CA ARG A 165 -47.10 0.97 -67.18
C ARG A 165 -46.95 0.54 -68.64
N CYS A 166 -47.11 -0.74 -68.97
CA CYS A 166 -47.12 -1.22 -70.36
C CYS A 166 -48.19 -2.28 -70.64
N CYS A 167 -49.48 -2.05 -70.33
CA CYS A 167 -50.58 -2.92 -70.80
C CYS A 167 -51.89 -2.14 -71.01
N LEU A 168 -51.87 -1.03 -71.76
CA LEU A 168 -53.10 -0.42 -72.28
C LEU A 168 -52.81 0.13 -73.68
N GLY A 169 -53.21 -0.61 -74.73
CA GLY A 169 -53.28 -0.05 -76.08
C GLY A 169 -53.07 -1.00 -77.26
N VAL A 170 -54.19 -1.53 -77.76
CA VAL A 170 -54.53 -1.75 -79.18
C VAL A 170 -53.92 -2.99 -79.92
N PRO A 171 -54.51 -3.39 -81.06
CA PRO A 171 -55.46 -4.50 -81.25
C PRO A 171 -54.78 -5.69 -81.98
N ILE A 172 -55.51 -6.72 -82.41
CA ILE A 172 -55.39 -7.39 -83.74
C ILE A 172 -56.28 -8.65 -83.79
N MET A 173 -56.94 -8.80 -84.95
CA MET A 173 -57.79 -9.88 -85.42
C MET A 173 -57.21 -11.30 -85.26
N THR A 174 -58.08 -12.32 -85.17
CA THR A 174 -57.85 -13.63 -85.82
C THR A 174 -59.14 -14.48 -85.89
N GLN A 175 -59.78 -14.41 -87.06
CA GLN A 175 -60.33 -15.49 -87.90
C GLN A 175 -60.57 -16.90 -87.31
N ARG A 176 -61.84 -17.36 -87.31
CA ARG A 176 -62.37 -18.44 -88.17
C ARG A 176 -63.89 -18.42 -88.22
#